data_AF-A0A353NY98-F1
#
_entry.id   AF-A0A353NY98-F1
#
_cell.length_a   1.000
_cell.length_b   1.000
_cell.length_c   1.000
_cell.angle_alpha   90.00
_cell.angle_beta   90.00
_cell.angle_gamma   90.00
#
_symmetry.space_group_name_H-M   'P 1'
#
loop_
_entity.id
_entity.type
_entity.pdbx_description
1 polymer ?
#
loop_
_entity_poly.entity_id
_entity_poly.type
_entity_poly.pdbx_seq_one_letter_code
_entity_poly.pdbx_strand_id
1 'polypeptide(L)'
;MMEKKSKFGFTLIELLVVISIIAVLIGVLVPSISKMRIIAKNLQQKAQFRTISSGLEAFSNENDNIYPSSEDENANGVYGAHKLTAALLGRDLFGYTPDGNMMPGEYYSNDLNERKEYLDKDKFLMVNPIQIYDNSCNLAGDDSTQNIVDYYPVISDLFYQKKIAVQKFDFLTRQWQEKFVQTGTPILYFCAYPTEKFVDNTALIGSAPLPAIDYTDCDRWIYDWHDNEGFFDLATVKTYGLTTEEYHVYDDFHRGVDVGKAEFYKNIINYNIPTYLTPMNKNSYILMSAGADGIFGTKDDVCNF
;
A
#
# COMPACT_ATOMS: atom_id res chain seq x y z
N MET A 1 58.29 1.09 -54.05
CA MET A 1 57.68 -0.19 -53.58
C MET A 1 56.64 0.16 -52.54
N MET A 2 55.38 -0.17 -52.78
CA MET A 2 54.27 0.11 -51.87
C MET A 2 53.81 -1.25 -51.30
N GLU A 3 54.09 -1.48 -50.02
CA GLU A 3 53.71 -2.71 -49.33
C GLU A 3 52.18 -2.77 -49.21
N LYS A 4 51.56 -3.72 -49.93
CA LYS A 4 50.11 -3.90 -49.92
C LYS A 4 49.73 -4.64 -48.64
N LYS A 5 49.43 -3.91 -47.56
CA LYS A 5 48.90 -4.48 -46.31
C LYS A 5 47.62 -5.28 -46.62
N SER A 6 47.65 -6.60 -46.43
CA SER A 6 46.44 -7.42 -46.50
C SER A 6 45.54 -7.06 -45.33
N LYS A 7 44.34 -6.54 -45.62
CA LYS A 7 43.29 -6.43 -44.61
C LYS A 7 42.71 -7.84 -44.43
N PHE A 8 43.02 -8.48 -43.31
CA PHE A 8 42.31 -9.68 -42.87
C PHE A 8 40.88 -9.28 -42.48
N GLY A 9 39.90 -9.81 -43.19
CA GLY A 9 38.48 -9.64 -42.88
C GLY A 9 37.99 -10.77 -41.97
N PHE A 10 37.01 -10.48 -41.13
CA PHE A 10 36.34 -11.49 -40.33
C PHE A 10 35.62 -12.51 -41.21
N THR A 11 35.74 -13.78 -40.86
CA THR A 11 34.98 -14.86 -41.47
C THR A 11 33.55 -14.89 -40.93
N LEU A 12 32.63 -15.42 -41.74
CA LEU A 12 31.22 -15.57 -41.35
C LEU A 12 31.08 -16.46 -40.09
N ILE A 13 31.93 -17.48 -39.96
CA ILE A 13 31.92 -18.38 -38.80
C ILE A 13 32.40 -17.68 -37.52
N GLU A 14 33.43 -16.84 -37.60
CA GLU A 14 33.89 -16.05 -36.44
C GLU A 14 32.80 -15.08 -35.96
N LEU A 15 32.12 -14.41 -36.89
CA LEU A 15 30.99 -13.55 -36.56
C LEU A 15 29.84 -14.35 -35.89
N LEU A 16 29.55 -15.55 -36.42
CA LEU A 16 28.47 -16.40 -35.91
C LEU A 16 28.75 -16.94 -34.50
N VAL A 17 30.00 -17.29 -34.19
CA VAL A 17 30.41 -17.70 -32.84
C VAL A 17 30.33 -16.53 -31.85
N VAL A 18 30.68 -15.31 -32.27
CA VAL A 18 30.60 -14.13 -31.39
C VAL A 18 29.16 -13.82 -31.04
N ILE A 19 28.24 -13.78 -32.00
CA ILE A 19 26.83 -13.52 -31.72
C ILE A 19 26.18 -14.63 -30.89
N SER A 20 26.61 -15.89 -31.05
CA SER A 20 26.08 -17.00 -30.26
C SER A 20 26.51 -16.91 -28.80
N ILE A 21 27.77 -16.52 -28.54
CA ILE A 21 28.25 -16.24 -27.17
C ILE A 21 27.49 -15.06 -26.56
N ILE A 22 27.30 -13.96 -27.30
CA ILE A 22 26.54 -12.80 -26.82
C ILE A 22 25.09 -13.18 -26.48
N ALA A 23 24.43 -13.98 -27.33
CA ALA A 23 23.06 -14.43 -27.09
C ALA A 23 22.94 -15.28 -25.82
N VAL A 24 23.89 -16.19 -25.57
CA VAL A 24 23.95 -16.98 -24.33
C VAL A 24 24.16 -16.08 -23.11
N LEU A 25 25.07 -15.11 -23.18
CA LEU A 25 25.33 -14.18 -22.09
C LEU A 25 24.11 -13.32 -21.76
N ILE A 26 23.42 -12.78 -22.76
CA ILE A 26 22.18 -12.02 -22.57
C ILE A 26 21.08 -12.91 -21.98
N GLY A 27 20.96 -14.15 -22.46
CA GLY A 27 19.97 -15.12 -21.97
C GLY A 27 20.05 -15.38 -20.47
N VAL A 28 21.27 -15.44 -19.91
CA VAL A 28 21.47 -15.60 -18.45
C VAL A 28 21.31 -14.28 -17.69
N LEU A 29 21.62 -13.14 -18.33
CA LEU A 29 21.60 -11.83 -17.68
C LEU A 29 20.19 -11.27 -17.45
N VAL A 30 19.29 -11.42 -18.43
CA VAL A 30 17.91 -10.86 -18.37
C VAL A 30 17.13 -11.28 -17.11
N PRO A 31 17.01 -12.58 -16.75
CA PRO A 31 16.26 -12.98 -15.56
C PRO A 31 16.90 -12.46 -14.25
N SER A 32 18.23 -12.32 -14.24
CA SER A 32 18.97 -11.81 -13.08
C SER A 32 18.68 -10.32 -12.84
N ILE A 33 18.56 -9.53 -13.91
CA ILE A 33 18.22 -8.10 -13.83
C ILE A 33 16.80 -7.90 -13.28
N SER A 34 15.82 -8.68 -13.72
CA SER A 34 14.44 -8.57 -13.24
C SER A 34 14.35 -8.81 -11.74
N LYS A 35 15.03 -9.83 -11.21
CA LYS A 35 15.10 -10.10 -9.77
C LYS A 35 15.78 -8.96 -9.00
N MET A 36 16.90 -8.43 -9.51
CA MET A 36 17.59 -7.29 -8.89
C MET A 36 16.70 -6.05 -8.79
N ARG A 37 15.85 -5.79 -9.79
CA ARG A 37 14.91 -4.66 -9.77
C ARG A 37 13.89 -4.80 -8.64
N ILE A 38 13.33 -5.99 -8.44
CA ILE A 38 12.36 -6.25 -7.35
C ILE A 38 13.03 -6.05 -5.99
N ILE A 39 14.24 -6.60 -5.81
CA ILE A 39 15.02 -6.41 -4.57
C ILE A 39 15.29 -4.92 -4.32
N ALA A 40 15.70 -4.17 -5.34
CA ALA A 40 15.95 -2.74 -5.21
C ALA A 40 14.68 -1.97 -4.82
N LYS A 41 13.52 -2.31 -5.41
CA LYS A 41 12.23 -1.70 -5.04
C LYS A 41 11.82 -2.06 -3.61
N ASN A 42 12.00 -3.31 -3.18
CA ASN A 42 11.78 -3.73 -1.78
C ASN A 42 12.62 -2.91 -0.81
N LEU A 43 13.88 -2.66 -1.12
CA LEU A 43 14.75 -1.82 -0.30
C LEU A 43 14.28 -0.37 -0.26
N GLN A 44 13.83 0.18 -1.40
CA GLN A 44 13.26 1.53 -1.45
C GLN A 44 11.96 1.64 -0.66
N GLN A 45 11.06 0.67 -0.78
CA GLN A 45 9.80 0.63 -0.01
C GLN A 45 10.08 0.56 1.49
N LYS A 46 11.02 -0.27 1.92
CA LYS A 46 11.42 -0.34 3.34
C LYS A 46 12.03 0.98 3.83
N ALA A 47 12.74 1.72 2.97
CA ALA A 47 13.23 3.06 3.31
C ALA A 47 12.07 4.07 3.42
N GLN A 48 11.06 3.98 2.54
CA GLN A 48 9.83 4.76 2.65
C GLN A 48 9.11 4.48 3.96
N PHE A 49 8.92 3.21 4.33
CA PHE A 49 8.34 2.82 5.62
C PHE A 49 9.12 3.36 6.81
N ARG A 50 10.45 3.32 6.81
CA ARG A 50 11.25 3.93 7.90
C ARG A 50 11.00 5.43 8.06
N THR A 51 10.78 6.12 6.95
CA THR A 51 10.47 7.55 6.95
C THR A 51 9.06 7.80 7.50
N ILE A 52 8.07 7.01 7.05
CA ILE A 52 6.70 7.03 7.59
C ILE A 52 6.70 6.71 9.09
N SER A 53 7.43 5.67 9.51
CA SER A 53 7.60 5.30 10.91
C SER A 53 8.18 6.44 11.73
N SER A 54 9.20 7.14 11.22
CA SER A 54 9.77 8.30 11.94
C SER A 54 8.73 9.42 12.13
N GLY A 55 7.85 9.62 11.14
CA GLY A 55 6.72 10.55 11.26
C GLY A 55 5.66 10.09 12.26
N LEU A 56 5.32 8.80 12.27
CA LEU A 56 4.37 8.22 13.23
C LEU A 56 4.90 8.26 14.66
N GLU A 57 6.19 8.03 14.87
CA GLU A 57 6.82 8.19 16.19
C GLU A 57 6.78 9.66 16.64
N ALA A 58 7.08 10.61 15.74
CA ALA A 58 6.98 12.03 16.04
C ALA A 58 5.53 12.43 16.39
N PHE A 59 4.55 11.93 15.64
CA PHE A 59 3.14 12.09 15.94
C PHE A 59 2.79 11.53 17.32
N SER A 60 3.16 10.27 17.60
CA SER A 60 2.85 9.58 18.85
C SER A 60 3.42 10.30 20.08
N ASN A 61 4.67 10.77 19.99
CA ASN A 61 5.31 11.54 21.06
C ASN A 61 4.59 12.85 21.42
N GLU A 62 3.87 13.45 20.48
CA GLU A 62 3.10 14.68 20.68
C GLU A 62 1.63 14.43 21.05
N ASN A 63 1.13 13.21 20.85
CA ASN A 63 -0.26 12.80 21.07
C ASN A 63 -0.33 11.68 22.12
N ASP A 64 0.24 11.93 23.30
CA ASP A 64 0.15 11.05 24.48
C ASP A 64 0.65 9.59 24.29
N ASN A 65 1.61 9.38 23.39
CA ASN A 65 2.12 8.06 22.98
C ASN A 65 1.07 7.16 22.31
N ILE A 66 0.08 7.78 21.67
CA ILE A 66 -1.00 7.09 20.96
C ILE A 66 -0.75 7.23 19.45
N TYR A 67 -0.86 6.10 18.75
CA TYR A 67 -0.84 6.08 17.29
C TYR A 67 -2.20 6.49 16.72
N PRO A 68 -2.25 7.03 15.49
CA PRO A 68 -3.52 7.39 14.85
C PRO A 68 -4.48 6.20 14.85
N SER A 69 -5.72 6.42 15.28
CA SER A 69 -6.76 5.39 15.16
C SER A 69 -6.97 5.02 13.69
N SER A 70 -7.11 3.73 13.42
CA SER A 70 -7.51 3.19 12.12
C SER A 70 -9.02 2.96 12.01
N GLU A 71 -9.77 3.11 13.10
CA GLU A 71 -11.21 2.87 13.19
C GLU A 71 -12.02 3.92 12.40
N ASP A 72 -13.07 3.45 11.74
CA ASP A 72 -14.07 4.30 11.07
C ASP A 72 -15.16 4.73 12.07
N GLU A 73 -14.86 5.77 12.86
CA GLU A 73 -15.80 6.32 13.84
C GLU A 73 -17.15 6.79 13.25
N ASN A 74 -17.29 6.96 11.92
CA ASN A 74 -18.51 7.54 11.31
C ASN A 74 -18.97 6.90 9.98
N ALA A 75 -18.54 5.66 9.66
CA ALA A 75 -18.99 4.90 8.49
C ALA A 75 -18.91 5.66 7.15
N ASN A 76 -17.93 6.54 7.00
CA ASN A 76 -17.81 7.44 5.86
C ASN A 76 -16.81 6.93 4.80
N GLY A 77 -16.45 5.64 4.87
CA GLY A 77 -15.48 4.99 3.97
C GLY A 77 -14.06 5.55 4.13
N VAL A 78 -13.71 5.97 5.35
CA VAL A 78 -12.36 6.45 5.69
C VAL A 78 -11.59 5.32 6.35
N TYR A 79 -10.86 4.58 5.53
CA TYR A 79 -9.97 3.50 5.97
C TYR A 79 -8.66 3.98 6.61
N GLY A 80 -7.94 3.06 7.26
CA GLY A 80 -6.67 3.27 7.94
C GLY A 80 -5.61 3.96 7.08
N ALA A 81 -5.51 3.65 5.78
CA ALA A 81 -4.60 4.35 4.86
C ALA A 81 -4.87 5.87 4.77
N HIS A 82 -6.13 6.29 4.85
CA HIS A 82 -6.50 7.70 4.88
C HIS A 82 -6.15 8.33 6.22
N LYS A 83 -6.40 7.61 7.33
CA LYS A 83 -6.07 8.06 8.69
C LYS A 83 -4.57 8.28 8.85
N LEU A 84 -3.76 7.38 8.31
CA LEU A 84 -2.30 7.54 8.23
C LEU A 84 -1.92 8.85 7.55
N THR A 85 -2.46 9.10 6.35
CA THR A 85 -2.14 10.29 5.56
C THR A 85 -2.61 11.56 6.28
N ALA A 86 -3.82 11.53 6.83
CA ALA A 86 -4.39 12.64 7.60
C ALA A 86 -3.57 12.97 8.86
N ALA A 87 -3.08 11.96 9.57
CA ALA A 87 -2.27 12.15 10.78
C ALA A 87 -0.89 12.74 10.47
N LEU A 88 -0.26 12.31 9.37
CA LEU A 88 1.09 12.74 9.04
C LEU A 88 1.16 14.08 8.29
N LEU A 89 0.14 14.38 7.48
CA LEU A 89 0.16 15.48 6.52
C LEU A 89 -1.04 16.41 6.60
N GLY A 90 -2.05 16.05 7.41
CA GLY A 90 -3.36 16.70 7.35
C GLY A 90 -4.18 16.21 6.15
N ARG A 91 -5.51 16.28 6.27
CA ARG A 91 -6.44 15.87 5.20
C ARG A 91 -6.33 16.73 3.94
N ASP A 92 -5.97 18.00 4.11
CA ASP A 92 -5.78 18.98 3.05
C ASP A 92 -4.30 19.15 2.65
N LEU A 93 -3.41 18.33 3.20
CA LEU A 93 -1.96 18.35 2.96
C LEU A 93 -1.25 19.64 3.43
N PHE A 94 -1.83 20.32 4.43
CA PHE A 94 -1.25 21.50 5.06
C PHE A 94 -0.88 21.28 6.55
N GLY A 95 -0.75 20.03 6.98
CA GLY A 95 -0.36 19.65 8.32
C GLY A 95 -1.52 19.24 9.23
N TYR A 96 -1.19 18.43 10.24
CA TYR A 96 -2.08 17.95 11.29
C TYR A 96 -2.37 19.03 12.33
N THR A 97 -3.61 19.02 12.85
CA THR A 97 -4.08 19.89 13.94
C THR A 97 -4.68 19.05 15.08
N PRO A 98 -4.19 19.19 16.32
CA PRO A 98 -4.72 18.46 17.47
C PRO A 98 -6.14 18.86 17.91
N ASP A 99 -6.66 20.03 17.48
CA ASP A 99 -7.89 20.66 18.00
C ASP A 99 -9.22 19.93 17.70
N GLY A 100 -9.14 18.64 17.39
CA GLY A 100 -10.19 17.71 17.84
C GLY A 100 -11.20 17.27 16.80
N ASN A 101 -11.11 17.68 15.54
CA ASN A 101 -11.94 17.09 14.49
C ASN A 101 -11.06 16.47 13.40
N MET A 102 -10.84 15.17 13.55
CA MET A 102 -10.48 14.29 12.43
C MET A 102 -11.65 14.14 11.45
N MET A 103 -12.76 14.89 11.58
CA MET A 103 -13.95 14.84 10.72
C MET A 103 -14.00 16.06 9.79
N PRO A 104 -14.54 15.93 8.56
CA PRO A 104 -14.74 17.09 7.70
C PRO A 104 -15.93 17.89 8.25
N GLY A 105 -15.72 19.15 8.62
CA GLY A 105 -16.83 20.09 8.75
C GLY A 105 -16.78 21.08 9.91
N GLU A 106 -16.03 20.81 10.98
CA GLU A 106 -16.04 21.72 12.14
C GLU A 106 -14.63 21.97 12.67
N TYR A 107 -14.26 23.26 12.70
CA TYR A 107 -13.00 23.83 13.20
C TYR A 107 -11.73 23.47 12.41
N TYR A 108 -11.61 24.02 11.20
CA TYR A 108 -10.28 24.39 10.72
C TYR A 108 -9.75 25.51 11.61
N SER A 109 -8.67 25.29 12.37
CA SER A 109 -7.80 26.42 12.70
C SER A 109 -7.39 27.00 11.35
N ASN A 110 -7.83 28.23 11.08
CA ASN A 110 -7.44 28.97 9.88
C ASN A 110 -5.96 29.38 9.94
N ASP A 111 -5.30 29.19 11.10
CA ASP A 111 -3.88 29.47 11.23
C ASP A 111 -3.07 28.27 10.73
N LEU A 112 -2.63 28.36 9.48
CA LEU A 112 -1.73 27.39 8.87
C LEU A 112 -0.41 27.22 9.65
N ASN A 113 -0.03 28.20 10.48
CA ASN A 113 1.23 28.15 11.24
C ASN A 113 1.16 27.21 12.45
N GLU A 114 -0.04 26.86 12.91
CA GLU A 114 -0.23 25.94 14.04
C GLU A 114 -0.24 24.47 13.58
N ARG A 115 -0.33 24.24 12.27
CA ARG A 115 -0.42 22.89 11.68
C ARG A 115 0.96 22.28 11.53
N LYS A 116 1.07 21.00 11.88
CA LYS A 116 2.34 20.26 11.84
C LYS A 116 2.34 19.21 10.75
N GLU A 117 3.31 19.29 9.86
CA GLU A 117 3.61 18.20 8.92
C GLU A 117 4.66 17.27 9.55
N TYR A 118 4.28 16.03 9.83
CA TYR A 118 5.19 14.99 10.34
C TYR A 118 5.94 14.26 9.21
N LEU A 119 5.55 14.54 7.97
CA LEU A 119 6.14 13.96 6.78
C LEU A 119 6.36 15.05 5.73
N ASP A 120 7.45 14.93 4.98
CA ASP A 120 7.73 15.83 3.86
C ASP A 120 6.89 15.44 2.64
N LYS A 121 5.78 16.15 2.41
CA LYS A 121 4.84 15.84 1.33
C LYS A 121 5.44 15.84 -0.07
N ASP A 122 6.57 16.54 -0.30
CA ASP A 122 7.22 16.58 -1.60
C ASP A 122 7.99 15.27 -1.91
N LYS A 123 8.25 14.45 -0.88
CA LYS A 123 8.92 13.15 -1.02
C LYS A 123 7.97 11.98 -1.21
N PHE A 124 6.67 12.19 -1.01
CA PHE A 124 5.68 11.14 -1.04
C PHE A 124 4.68 11.39 -2.14
N LEU A 125 4.34 10.33 -2.88
CA LEU A 125 3.25 10.42 -3.81
C LEU A 125 1.94 10.20 -3.08
N MET A 126 1.02 11.15 -3.23
CA MET A 126 -0.31 11.12 -2.66
C MET A 126 -1.33 11.19 -3.78
N VAL A 127 -2.27 10.26 -3.78
CA VAL A 127 -3.31 10.15 -4.82
C VAL A 127 -4.62 9.76 -4.16
N ASN A 128 -5.75 10.24 -4.69
CA ASN A 128 -7.06 9.82 -4.18
C ASN A 128 -7.39 8.42 -4.70
N PRO A 129 -7.90 7.49 -3.87
CA PRO A 129 -8.18 6.11 -4.28
C PRO A 129 -9.06 5.97 -5.53
N ILE A 130 -10.08 6.80 -5.70
CA ILE A 130 -10.96 6.76 -6.88
C ILE A 130 -10.18 6.96 -8.20
N GLN A 131 -9.08 7.71 -8.16
CA GLN A 131 -8.22 7.94 -9.33
C GLN A 131 -7.33 6.73 -9.64
N ILE A 132 -7.10 5.87 -8.65
CA ILE A 132 -6.35 4.61 -8.77
C ILE A 132 -7.28 3.49 -9.26
N TYR A 133 -8.54 3.44 -8.81
CA TYR A 133 -9.42 2.26 -8.91
C TYR A 133 -10.72 2.43 -9.73
N ASP A 134 -10.97 3.58 -10.35
CA ASP A 134 -12.18 3.92 -11.15
C ASP A 134 -13.48 4.03 -10.34
N ASN A 135 -14.38 4.93 -10.73
CA ASN A 135 -15.64 5.26 -10.02
C ASN A 135 -16.62 4.08 -9.85
N SER A 136 -16.32 2.90 -10.39
CA SER A 136 -17.11 1.67 -10.21
C SER A 136 -16.81 0.96 -8.89
N CYS A 137 -15.71 1.30 -8.20
CA CYS A 137 -15.49 0.80 -6.87
C CYS A 137 -16.26 1.65 -5.86
N ASN A 138 -17.47 1.20 -5.54
CA ASN A 138 -18.16 1.65 -4.34
C ASN A 138 -17.32 1.22 -3.13
N LEU A 139 -16.36 2.05 -2.74
CA LEU A 139 -15.65 1.93 -1.45
C LEU A 139 -16.56 2.18 -0.25
N ALA A 140 -17.81 2.55 -0.50
CA ALA A 140 -18.86 2.58 0.49
C ALA A 140 -19.87 1.50 0.09
N GLY A 141 -20.07 0.52 0.96
CA GLY A 141 -21.21 -0.38 0.86
C GLY A 141 -22.50 0.42 0.77
N ASP A 142 -23.17 0.28 -0.36
CA ASP A 142 -24.55 0.68 -0.66
C ASP A 142 -24.99 2.15 -0.45
N ASP A 143 -25.60 2.69 -1.49
CA ASP A 143 -26.44 3.91 -1.53
C ASP A 143 -25.85 5.32 -1.25
N SER A 144 -25.37 5.94 -2.34
CA SER A 144 -25.93 7.19 -2.92
C SER A 144 -26.01 8.50 -2.13
N THR A 145 -25.35 8.72 -0.98
CA THR A 145 -25.23 10.09 -0.42
C THR A 145 -23.88 10.42 0.24
N GLN A 146 -23.11 11.28 -0.45
CA GLN A 146 -21.87 11.96 -0.01
C GLN A 146 -20.64 11.08 0.25
N ASN A 147 -20.00 10.68 -0.85
CA ASN A 147 -18.72 9.98 -0.96
C ASN A 147 -17.53 10.79 -0.40
N ILE A 148 -17.32 10.74 0.92
CA ILE A 148 -16.15 11.31 1.57
C ILE A 148 -14.85 10.57 1.17
N VAL A 149 -14.98 9.34 0.68
CA VAL A 149 -13.91 8.50 0.10
C VAL A 149 -13.27 9.10 -1.17
N ASP A 150 -13.95 10.02 -1.84
CA ASP A 150 -13.50 10.59 -3.13
C ASP A 150 -12.42 11.68 -2.97
N TYR A 151 -12.29 12.26 -1.78
CA TYR A 151 -11.52 13.48 -1.57
C TYR A 151 -10.20 13.29 -0.83
N TYR A 152 -10.00 12.19 -0.11
CA TYR A 152 -8.83 12.05 0.73
C TYR A 152 -7.66 11.36 0.04
N PRO A 153 -6.47 11.98 0.07
CA PRO A 153 -5.28 11.35 -0.46
C PRO A 153 -4.87 10.17 0.41
N VAL A 154 -4.29 9.16 -0.24
CA VAL A 154 -3.51 8.11 0.41
C VAL A 154 -2.07 8.15 -0.07
N ILE A 155 -1.13 7.78 0.81
CA ILE A 155 0.26 7.59 0.42
C ILE A 155 0.36 6.35 -0.47
N SER A 156 1.00 6.49 -1.63
CA SER A 156 1.22 5.39 -2.57
C SER A 156 2.58 4.73 -2.39
N ASP A 157 2.64 3.45 -2.73
CA ASP A 157 3.86 2.66 -2.77
C ASP A 157 4.71 2.89 -4.04
N LEU A 158 5.89 2.26 -4.06
CA LEU A 158 6.86 2.38 -5.16
C LEU A 158 6.76 1.24 -6.18
N PHE A 159 5.80 0.33 -5.99
CA PHE A 159 5.55 -0.80 -6.89
C PHE A 159 4.52 -0.45 -7.95
N TYR A 160 4.43 -1.30 -8.98
CA TYR A 160 3.52 -1.14 -10.15
C TYR A 160 3.10 0.29 -10.51
N GLN A 161 4.07 1.19 -10.64
CA GLN A 161 3.73 2.58 -10.89
C GLN A 161 3.09 2.71 -12.29
N LYS A 162 1.77 2.87 -12.32
CA LYS A 162 0.99 3.06 -13.54
C LYS A 162 0.73 4.55 -13.74
N LYS A 163 0.77 4.99 -15.00
CA LYS A 163 0.47 6.37 -15.36
C LYS A 163 -1.05 6.54 -15.40
N ILE A 164 -1.59 7.27 -14.44
CA ILE A 164 -3.02 7.59 -14.33
C ILE A 164 -3.26 9.09 -14.57
N ALA A 165 -4.48 9.43 -14.97
CA ALA A 165 -4.92 10.82 -15.07
C ALA A 165 -5.58 11.23 -13.74
N VAL A 166 -5.00 12.23 -13.10
CA VAL A 166 -5.48 12.80 -11.83
C VAL A 166 -6.13 14.14 -12.14
N GLN A 167 -7.39 14.30 -11.74
CA GLN A 167 -8.10 15.58 -11.82
C GLN A 167 -7.65 16.44 -10.64
N LYS A 168 -7.13 17.64 -10.92
CA LYS A 168 -6.80 18.63 -9.90
C LYS A 168 -7.60 19.89 -10.14
N PHE A 169 -8.31 20.36 -9.11
CA PHE A 169 -8.95 21.66 -9.16
C PHE A 169 -7.91 22.76 -8.97
N ASP A 170 -7.80 23.67 -9.94
CA ASP A 170 -7.01 24.88 -9.81
C ASP A 170 -7.90 26.01 -9.28
N PHE A 171 -7.61 26.45 -8.05
CA PHE A 171 -8.38 27.49 -7.36
C PHE A 171 -8.22 28.88 -8.00
N LEU A 172 -7.11 29.15 -8.71
CA LEU A 172 -6.87 30.43 -9.37
C LEU A 172 -7.64 30.53 -10.67
N THR A 173 -7.63 29.47 -11.47
CA THR A 173 -8.34 29.44 -12.77
C THR A 173 -9.78 28.96 -12.65
N ARG A 174 -10.18 28.41 -11.49
CA ARG A 174 -11.48 27.75 -11.25
C ARG A 174 -11.80 26.67 -12.27
N GLN A 175 -10.78 25.97 -12.75
CA GLN A 175 -10.90 24.91 -13.74
C GLN A 175 -10.30 23.61 -13.21
N TRP A 176 -10.88 22.50 -13.66
CA TRP A 176 -10.27 21.19 -13.51
C TRP A 176 -9.18 21.02 -14.54
N GLN A 177 -7.98 20.65 -14.08
CA GLN A 177 -6.87 20.30 -14.93
C GLN A 177 -6.50 18.84 -14.75
N GLU A 178 -6.32 18.15 -15.87
CA GLU A 178 -5.77 16.81 -15.87
C GLU A 178 -4.25 16.86 -15.73
N LYS A 179 -3.75 16.20 -14.69
CA LYS A 179 -2.33 15.95 -14.48
C LYS A 179 -2.08 14.46 -14.54
N PHE A 180 -1.13 14.03 -15.35
CA PHE A 180 -0.70 12.64 -15.32
C PHE A 180 0.28 12.40 -14.18
N VAL A 181 0.02 11.35 -13.41
CA VAL A 181 0.83 10.93 -12.26
C VAL A 181 1.15 9.45 -12.41
N GLN A 182 2.37 9.05 -12.04
CA GLN A 182 2.76 7.64 -12.02
C GLN A 182 2.65 7.12 -10.59
N THR A 183 1.64 6.30 -10.30
CA THR A 183 1.29 5.86 -8.93
C THR A 183 1.20 4.34 -8.82
N GLY A 184 1.58 3.80 -7.67
CA GLY A 184 1.38 2.40 -7.29
C GLY A 184 0.07 2.20 -6.54
N THR A 185 0.03 1.18 -5.69
CA THR A 185 -1.11 0.94 -4.77
C THR A 185 -0.99 1.84 -3.53
N PRO A 186 -2.06 2.01 -2.76
CA PRO A 186 -2.01 2.63 -1.43
C PRO A 186 -1.12 1.86 -0.46
N ILE A 187 -0.52 2.55 0.50
CA ILE A 187 0.08 1.93 1.68
C ILE A 187 -1.02 1.78 2.73
N LEU A 188 -1.29 0.55 3.17
CA LEU A 188 -2.27 0.28 4.21
C LEU A 188 -1.66 0.46 5.59
N TYR A 189 -2.51 0.87 6.54
CA TYR A 189 -2.15 1.14 7.91
C TYR A 189 -3.16 0.52 8.86
N PHE A 190 -2.66 -0.22 9.85
CA PHE A 190 -3.44 -0.83 10.92
C PHE A 190 -2.88 -0.39 12.26
N CYS A 191 -3.71 0.24 13.09
CA CYS A 191 -3.36 0.56 14.47
C CYS A 191 -3.44 -0.71 15.32
N ALA A 192 -2.51 -0.89 16.24
CA ALA A 192 -2.57 -2.00 17.19
C ALA A 192 -3.38 -1.61 18.42
N TYR A 193 -4.29 -2.49 18.86
CA TYR A 193 -5.01 -2.41 20.13
C TYR A 193 -4.45 -3.48 21.10
N PRO A 194 -3.40 -3.18 21.90
CA PRO A 194 -2.62 -4.20 22.60
C PRO A 194 -3.39 -4.90 23.74
N THR A 195 -4.48 -4.29 24.19
CA THR A 195 -5.41 -4.84 25.19
C THR A 195 -6.30 -5.93 24.63
N GLU A 196 -6.52 -5.93 23.31
CA GLU A 196 -7.37 -6.90 22.64
C GLU A 196 -6.67 -8.25 22.47
N LYS A 197 -7.50 -9.27 22.22
CA LYS A 197 -7.00 -10.62 21.91
C LYS A 197 -6.44 -10.66 20.49
N PHE A 198 -5.62 -11.66 20.22
CA PHE A 198 -5.29 -12.05 18.86
C PHE A 198 -5.94 -13.39 18.57
N VAL A 199 -6.46 -13.59 17.35
CA VAL A 199 -6.97 -14.84 16.74
C VAL A 199 -7.33 -15.94 17.76
N ASP A 200 -8.63 -16.25 17.92
CA ASP A 200 -9.13 -17.08 19.03
C ASP A 200 -8.25 -18.30 19.39
N ASN A 201 -7.92 -18.37 20.68
CA ASN A 201 -6.69 -18.95 21.21
C ASN A 201 -6.79 -20.45 21.54
N THR A 202 -7.60 -21.20 20.77
CA THR A 202 -7.70 -22.67 20.92
C THR A 202 -6.74 -23.43 19.98
N ALA A 203 -5.98 -22.71 19.16
CA ALA A 203 -5.07 -23.25 18.16
C ALA A 203 -3.61 -23.33 18.65
N LEU A 204 -3.08 -24.53 18.86
CA LEU A 204 -1.62 -24.73 18.98
C LEU A 204 -0.97 -24.71 17.59
N ILE A 205 0.13 -23.97 17.43
CA ILE A 205 0.96 -24.01 16.21
C ILE A 205 1.61 -25.40 16.14
N GLY A 206 0.99 -26.34 15.41
CA GLY A 206 1.51 -27.70 15.27
C GLY A 206 0.47 -28.79 14.94
N SER A 207 -0.81 -28.53 15.15
CA SER A 207 -1.87 -29.33 14.51
C SER A 207 -2.08 -28.80 13.10
N ALA A 208 -1.55 -29.48 12.09
CA ALA A 208 -1.95 -29.23 10.72
C ALA A 208 -3.38 -29.77 10.50
N PRO A 209 -4.29 -29.02 9.85
CA PRO A 209 -4.20 -27.60 9.52
C PRO A 209 -4.51 -26.71 10.74
N LEU A 210 -4.07 -25.44 10.70
CA LEU A 210 -4.58 -24.39 11.61
C LEU A 210 -6.10 -24.60 11.73
N PRO A 211 -6.68 -24.65 12.94
CA PRO A 211 -8.12 -24.78 13.07
C PRO A 211 -8.78 -23.67 12.25
N ALA A 212 -9.95 -23.95 11.67
CA ALA A 212 -10.72 -22.93 10.98
C ALA A 212 -10.92 -21.76 11.94
N ILE A 213 -10.24 -20.65 11.65
CA ILE A 213 -10.32 -19.44 12.46
C ILE A 213 -11.69 -18.86 12.19
N ASP A 214 -12.46 -18.66 13.26
CA ASP A 214 -13.68 -17.86 13.22
C ASP A 214 -13.27 -16.39 13.24
N TYR A 215 -13.59 -15.66 12.18
CA TYR A 215 -13.27 -14.25 12.04
C TYR A 215 -14.44 -13.33 12.39
N THR A 216 -15.53 -13.87 12.96
CA THR A 216 -16.75 -13.11 13.27
C THR A 216 -16.50 -11.95 14.24
N ASP A 217 -15.48 -12.04 15.09
CA ASP A 217 -15.12 -11.01 16.07
C ASP A 217 -13.74 -10.38 15.84
N CYS A 218 -13.27 -10.39 14.59
CA CYS A 218 -11.97 -9.82 14.22
C CYS A 218 -11.90 -8.28 14.36
N ASP A 219 -13.05 -7.62 14.45
CA ASP A 219 -13.23 -6.21 14.85
C ASP A 219 -12.71 -5.92 16.26
N ARG A 220 -12.59 -6.95 17.10
CA ARG A 220 -12.11 -6.85 18.50
C ARG A 220 -10.78 -7.56 18.70
N TRP A 221 -9.98 -7.65 17.64
CA TRP A 221 -8.64 -8.19 17.73
C TRP A 221 -7.61 -7.07 17.77
N ILE A 222 -6.34 -7.41 18.08
CA ILE A 222 -5.23 -6.44 18.10
C ILE A 222 -5.16 -5.62 16.81
N TYR A 223 -5.47 -6.24 15.67
CA TYR A 223 -5.59 -5.58 14.38
C TYR A 223 -6.95 -5.93 13.79
N ASP A 224 -7.69 -4.91 13.36
CA ASP A 224 -8.96 -5.08 12.67
C ASP A 224 -8.74 -5.11 11.16
N TRP A 225 -9.23 -6.15 10.49
CA TRP A 225 -9.22 -6.24 9.03
C TRP A 225 -10.07 -5.13 8.38
N HIS A 226 -11.18 -4.76 9.02
CA HIS A 226 -12.13 -3.78 8.51
C HIS A 226 -11.52 -2.37 8.41
N ASP A 227 -10.42 -2.11 9.13
CA ASP A 227 -9.65 -0.87 9.01
C ASP A 227 -9.26 -0.57 7.55
N ASN A 228 -9.09 -1.58 6.69
CA ASN A 228 -8.78 -1.37 5.28
C ASN A 228 -9.58 -2.30 4.34
N GLU A 229 -10.73 -2.84 4.78
CA GLU A 229 -11.53 -3.78 3.97
C GLU A 229 -11.80 -3.26 2.56
N GLY A 230 -12.13 -1.97 2.44
CA GLY A 230 -12.47 -1.39 1.14
C GLY A 230 -11.33 -1.56 0.16
N PHE A 231 -10.07 -1.40 0.58
CA PHE A 231 -8.88 -1.58 -0.25
C PHE A 231 -8.57 -3.03 -0.59
N PHE A 232 -8.93 -3.98 0.28
CA PHE A 232 -8.78 -5.41 -0.01
C PHE A 232 -9.82 -5.89 -1.04
N ASP A 233 -11.00 -5.28 -1.03
CA ASP A 233 -12.07 -5.54 -1.98
C ASP A 233 -11.86 -4.82 -3.33
N LEU A 234 -10.94 -3.85 -3.41
CA LEU A 234 -10.61 -3.18 -4.68
C LEU A 234 -9.84 -4.09 -5.63
N ALA A 235 -10.18 -4.00 -6.92
CA ALA A 235 -9.40 -4.58 -8.01
C ALA A 235 -7.99 -3.98 -8.11
N THR A 236 -7.12 -4.54 -8.96
CA THR A 236 -5.75 -4.01 -9.16
C THR A 236 -5.74 -2.55 -9.68
N VAL A 237 -4.64 -1.82 -9.47
CA VAL A 237 -4.47 -0.44 -9.99
C VAL A 237 -4.87 -0.38 -11.46
N LYS A 238 -5.77 0.52 -11.85
CA LYS A 238 -6.34 0.58 -13.20
C LYS A 238 -5.25 0.52 -14.29
N THR A 239 -5.37 -0.43 -15.21
CA THR A 239 -4.71 -0.35 -16.51
C THR A 239 -5.66 0.36 -17.48
N TYR A 240 -5.19 1.40 -18.16
CA TYR A 240 -5.99 2.05 -19.19
C TYR A 240 -6.37 1.03 -20.28
N GLY A 241 -7.68 0.78 -20.49
CA GLY A 241 -8.18 -0.06 -21.58
C GLY A 241 -8.43 -1.55 -21.30
N LEU A 242 -8.48 -2.00 -20.04
CA LEU A 242 -8.95 -3.36 -19.70
C LEU A 242 -10.43 -3.38 -19.31
N THR A 243 -11.13 -4.46 -19.66
CA THR A 243 -12.53 -4.75 -19.30
C THR A 243 -12.63 -5.31 -17.88
N THR A 244 -13.80 -5.15 -17.26
CA THR A 244 -14.13 -5.27 -15.83
C THR A 244 -14.10 -6.68 -15.20
N GLU A 245 -13.14 -7.55 -15.51
CA GLU A 245 -13.11 -8.95 -14.98
C GLU A 245 -11.80 -9.34 -14.26
N GLU A 246 -11.26 -8.50 -13.38
CA GLU A 246 -10.14 -8.90 -12.51
C GLU A 246 -10.36 -8.41 -11.07
N TYR A 247 -11.39 -8.95 -10.41
CA TYR A 247 -11.51 -8.86 -8.94
C TYR A 247 -10.30 -9.54 -8.29
N HIS A 248 -9.85 -9.01 -7.15
CA HIS A 248 -8.75 -9.56 -6.37
C HIS A 248 -8.95 -11.06 -6.10
N VAL A 249 -7.87 -11.84 -5.97
CA VAL A 249 -7.93 -13.28 -5.62
C VAL A 249 -8.58 -13.50 -4.23
N TYR A 250 -8.75 -12.43 -3.48
CA TYR A 250 -9.14 -12.39 -2.08
C TYR A 250 -10.32 -11.44 -1.78
N ASP A 251 -11.11 -11.13 -2.82
CA ASP A 251 -12.36 -10.38 -2.68
C ASP A 251 -13.41 -11.22 -1.93
N ASP A 252 -13.51 -10.96 -0.63
CA ASP A 252 -14.39 -11.70 0.27
C ASP A 252 -15.86 -11.26 0.09
N PHE A 253 -16.08 -10.00 -0.32
CA PHE A 253 -17.40 -9.43 -0.59
C PHE A 253 -18.11 -10.15 -1.75
N HIS A 254 -17.46 -10.31 -2.91
CA HIS A 254 -18.09 -10.95 -4.07
C HIS A 254 -18.03 -12.47 -4.04
N ARG A 255 -17.07 -13.08 -3.32
CA ARG A 255 -16.95 -14.54 -3.22
C ARG A 255 -17.74 -15.16 -2.07
N GLY A 256 -18.12 -14.38 -1.05
CA GLY A 256 -18.86 -14.86 0.12
C GLY A 256 -18.07 -15.84 0.99
N VAL A 257 -16.74 -15.75 0.98
CA VAL A 257 -15.81 -16.58 1.76
C VAL A 257 -14.71 -15.68 2.30
N ASP A 258 -14.33 -15.81 3.59
CA ASP A 258 -13.28 -15.02 4.26
C ASP A 258 -11.84 -15.41 3.85
N VAL A 259 -11.51 -15.40 2.54
CA VAL A 259 -10.19 -15.82 2.04
C VAL A 259 -9.13 -14.73 2.27
N GLY A 260 -9.43 -13.47 1.96
CA GLY A 260 -8.53 -12.34 2.12
C GLY A 260 -8.24 -12.04 3.58
N LYS A 261 -9.30 -11.99 4.38
CA LYS A 261 -9.20 -11.85 5.83
C LYS A 261 -8.31 -12.94 6.43
N ALA A 262 -8.50 -14.19 6.01
CA ALA A 262 -7.66 -15.29 6.47
C ALA A 262 -6.20 -15.14 6.07
N GLU A 263 -5.91 -14.69 4.86
CA GLU A 263 -4.53 -14.53 4.39
C GLU A 263 -3.81 -13.40 5.10
N PHE A 264 -4.50 -12.30 5.39
CA PHE A 264 -3.96 -11.22 6.20
C PHE A 264 -3.55 -11.66 7.60
N TYR A 265 -4.46 -12.31 8.34
CA TYR A 265 -4.14 -12.75 9.69
C TYR A 265 -3.01 -13.78 9.70
N LYS A 266 -2.92 -14.66 8.70
CA LYS A 266 -1.78 -15.58 8.53
C LYS A 266 -0.46 -14.86 8.29
N ASN A 267 -0.46 -13.77 7.52
CA ASN A 267 0.75 -13.03 7.16
C ASN A 267 1.31 -12.19 8.31
N ILE A 268 0.47 -11.79 9.26
CA ILE A 268 0.89 -11.01 10.43
C ILE A 268 1.20 -11.87 11.66
N ILE A 269 1.00 -13.19 11.61
CA ILE A 269 1.36 -14.12 12.69
C ILE A 269 2.88 -14.20 12.88
N ASN A 270 3.33 -14.13 14.13
CA ASN A 270 4.71 -14.38 14.54
C ASN A 270 4.96 -15.88 14.77
N TYR A 271 5.48 -16.54 13.74
CA TYR A 271 5.84 -17.96 13.79
C TYR A 271 7.07 -18.29 14.66
N ASN A 272 7.77 -17.29 15.19
CA ASN A 272 8.92 -17.52 16.08
C ASN A 272 8.51 -17.91 17.51
N ILE A 273 7.25 -17.71 17.90
CA ILE A 273 6.71 -18.04 19.22
C ILE A 273 5.67 -19.17 19.07
N PRO A 274 6.07 -20.44 19.14
CA PRO A 274 5.20 -21.58 18.78
C PRO A 274 4.15 -21.93 19.85
N THR A 275 4.14 -21.23 20.99
CA THR A 275 3.32 -21.59 22.15
C THR A 275 1.89 -21.06 22.05
N TYR A 276 1.66 -19.93 21.38
CA TYR A 276 0.35 -19.33 21.15
C TYR A 276 0.42 -18.37 19.95
N LEU A 277 -0.72 -18.16 19.27
CA LEU A 277 -0.78 -17.23 18.15
C LEU A 277 -0.53 -15.81 18.66
N THR A 278 0.42 -15.12 18.07
CA THR A 278 0.73 -13.70 18.34
C THR A 278 0.99 -12.97 17.04
N PRO A 279 0.70 -11.67 16.94
CA PRO A 279 1.10 -10.89 15.79
C PRO A 279 2.59 -10.54 15.84
N MET A 280 3.17 -10.20 14.69
CA MET A 280 4.57 -9.78 14.53
C MET A 280 4.90 -8.50 15.31
N ASN A 281 3.95 -7.58 15.42
CA ASN A 281 4.06 -6.35 16.20
C ASN A 281 2.80 -6.18 17.04
N LYS A 282 2.88 -6.11 18.36
CA LYS A 282 1.68 -6.00 19.22
C LYS A 282 1.41 -4.58 19.73
N ASN A 283 2.42 -3.73 19.75
CA ASN A 283 2.40 -2.51 20.59
C ASN A 283 2.30 -1.20 19.80
N SER A 284 2.22 -1.26 18.46
CA SER A 284 2.27 -0.05 17.63
C SER A 284 1.34 -0.13 16.44
N TYR A 285 1.86 -0.53 15.27
CA TYR A 285 1.10 -0.55 14.03
C TYR A 285 1.75 -1.45 12.97
N ILE A 286 0.96 -1.77 11.95
CA ILE A 286 1.42 -2.44 10.72
C ILE A 286 1.28 -1.49 9.54
N LEU A 287 2.34 -1.40 8.74
CA LEU A 287 2.30 -0.83 7.39
C LEU A 287 2.42 -1.96 6.38
N MET A 288 1.61 -1.92 5.33
CA MET A 288 1.58 -2.95 4.29
C MET A 288 1.55 -2.31 2.90
N SER A 289 2.37 -2.83 1.98
CA SER A 289 2.39 -2.49 0.55
C SER A 289 2.17 -3.77 -0.24
N ALA A 290 1.38 -3.66 -1.30
CA ALA A 290 0.96 -4.77 -2.18
C ALA A 290 2.09 -5.38 -3.03
N GLY A 291 3.33 -4.91 -2.84
CA GLY A 291 4.51 -5.56 -3.41
C GLY A 291 4.57 -5.57 -4.94
N ALA A 292 5.31 -6.55 -5.45
CA ALA A 292 5.68 -6.72 -6.84
C ALA A 292 4.72 -7.59 -7.65
N ASP A 293 3.53 -7.94 -7.16
CA ASP A 293 2.32 -8.28 -7.94
C ASP A 293 1.20 -7.20 -7.88
N GLY A 294 1.28 -6.27 -6.92
CA GLY A 294 0.30 -5.19 -6.76
C GLY A 294 -1.01 -5.67 -6.15
N ILE A 295 -0.99 -6.82 -5.47
CA ILE A 295 -2.12 -7.50 -4.85
C ILE A 295 -1.81 -7.69 -3.37
N PHE A 296 -2.60 -7.09 -2.48
CA PHE A 296 -2.49 -7.36 -1.04
C PHE A 296 -2.86 -8.80 -0.68
N GLY A 297 -2.23 -9.30 0.39
CA GLY A 297 -2.41 -10.65 0.90
C GLY A 297 -1.46 -11.67 0.26
N THR A 298 -0.51 -11.24 -0.58
CA THR A 298 0.38 -12.16 -1.30
C THR A 298 1.76 -12.24 -0.65
N LYS A 299 2.57 -13.20 -1.09
CA LYS A 299 3.87 -13.50 -0.45
C LYS A 299 4.92 -12.41 -0.67
N ASP A 300 4.70 -11.51 -1.63
CA ASP A 300 5.62 -10.43 -1.95
C ASP A 300 5.18 -9.08 -1.37
N ASP A 301 4.11 -9.05 -0.58
CA ASP A 301 3.76 -7.93 0.26
C ASP A 301 4.96 -7.48 1.11
N VAL A 302 5.14 -6.17 1.19
CA VAL A 302 6.17 -5.56 2.02
C VAL A 302 5.51 -5.02 3.28
N CYS A 303 5.97 -5.50 4.44
CA CYS A 303 5.54 -5.02 5.75
C CYS A 303 6.67 -4.32 6.52
N ASN A 304 6.33 -3.62 7.61
CA ASN A 304 7.28 -2.91 8.50
C ASN A 304 7.90 -3.76 9.62
N PHE A 305 7.59 -5.06 9.69
CA PHE A 305 8.06 -6.00 10.72
C PHE A 305 9.06 -7.04 10.20
#